data_AF-A0A5B7BBE3-F1
#
_entry.id   AF-A0A5B7BBE3-F1
#
_cell.length_a   1.000
_cell.length_b   1.000
_cell.length_c   1.000
_cell.angle_alpha   90.00
_cell.angle_beta   90.00
_cell.angle_gamma   90.00
#
_symmetry.space_group_name_H-M   'P 1'
#
loop_
_entity.id
_entity.type
_entity.pdbx_description
1 polymer ?
#
loop_
_entity_poly.entity_id
_entity_poly.type
_entity_poly.pdbx_seq_one_letter_code
_entity_poly.pdbx_strand_id
1 'polypeptide(L)'
;CQGNHYQYDTLRRAKHSSMMVLYHLHNPTAPAFVTTCYICRLDIEAGQGWHCEICPEYDVCNACYQKDGGIDHPHKLTNHPSMADRDAQNKEARQLRVLQLRKMLDLLVHASQCRSPHCQYPNCRKVKGLFRHGI
;
A
#
# COMPACT_ATOMS: atom_id res chain seq x y z
N CYS A 1 -6.46 -3.86 -17.28
CA CYS A 1 -6.72 -5.27 -17.66
C CYS A 1 -5.45 -6.10 -17.91
N GLN A 2 -4.26 -5.50 -18.08
CA GLN A 2 -3.09 -6.25 -18.56
C GLN A 2 -2.40 -7.14 -17.51
N GLY A 3 -2.26 -6.73 -16.25
CA GLY A 3 -1.36 -7.49 -15.36
C GLY A 3 -1.89 -8.83 -14.82
N ASN A 4 -3.21 -9.05 -14.74
CA ASN A 4 -3.78 -10.30 -14.18
C ASN A 4 -4.34 -11.24 -15.25
N HIS A 5 -4.22 -10.88 -16.52
CA HIS A 5 -4.70 -11.66 -17.66
C HIS A 5 -6.15 -12.18 -17.50
N TYR A 6 -7.05 -11.37 -16.92
CA TYR A 6 -8.44 -11.77 -16.78
C TYR A 6 -9.10 -11.95 -18.15
N GLN A 7 -9.62 -13.16 -18.38
CA GLN A 7 -10.23 -13.58 -19.65
C GLN A 7 -11.75 -13.76 -19.49
N TYR A 8 -12.50 -13.35 -20.52
CA TYR A 8 -13.96 -13.40 -20.57
C TYR A 8 -14.50 -14.06 -21.85
N ASP A 9 -13.63 -14.76 -22.59
CA ASP A 9 -13.92 -15.43 -23.86
C ASP A 9 -14.76 -16.71 -23.70
N THR A 10 -14.67 -17.39 -22.55
CA THR A 10 -15.51 -18.55 -22.23
C THR A 10 -16.23 -18.34 -20.91
N LEU A 11 -17.40 -18.95 -20.74
CA LEU A 11 -18.17 -18.86 -19.49
C LEU A 11 -17.35 -19.31 -18.27
N ARG A 12 -16.52 -20.35 -18.44
CA ARG A 12 -15.63 -20.86 -17.38
C ARG A 12 -14.60 -19.79 -16.98
N ARG A 13 -13.91 -19.19 -17.95
CA ARG A 13 -12.90 -18.14 -17.70
C ARG A 13 -13.52 -16.88 -17.13
N ALA A 14 -14.68 -16.45 -17.65
CA ALA A 14 -15.40 -15.29 -17.15
C ALA A 14 -15.81 -15.44 -15.67
N LYS A 15 -16.29 -16.63 -15.25
CA LYS A 15 -16.61 -16.91 -13.85
C LYS A 15 -15.37 -16.83 -12.95
N HIS A 16 -14.27 -17.46 -13.36
CA HIS A 16 -13.01 -17.39 -12.63
C HIS A 16 -12.50 -15.95 -12.50
N SER A 17 -12.43 -15.22 -13.62
CA SER A 17 -11.97 -13.82 -13.65
C SER A 17 -12.82 -12.94 -12.72
N SER A 18 -14.15 -13.10 -12.75
CA SER A 18 -15.06 -12.34 -11.88
C SER A 18 -14.86 -12.67 -10.40
N MET A 19 -14.66 -13.95 -10.07
CA MET A 19 -14.36 -14.37 -8.70
C MET A 19 -13.02 -13.80 -8.22
N MET A 20 -11.98 -13.81 -9.06
CA MET A 20 -10.68 -13.23 -8.71
C MET A 20 -10.76 -11.72 -8.51
N VAL A 21 -11.51 -11.00 -9.36
CA VAL A 21 -11.75 -9.56 -9.17
C VAL A 21 -12.42 -9.30 -7.82
N LEU A 22 -13.48 -10.04 -7.48
CA LEU A 22 -14.16 -9.91 -6.19
C LEU A 22 -13.19 -10.21 -5.04
N TYR A 23 -12.38 -11.27 -5.15
CA TYR A 23 -11.38 -11.60 -4.15
C TYR A 23 -10.41 -10.44 -3.90
N HIS A 24 -9.83 -9.84 -4.95
CA HIS A 24 -8.90 -8.71 -4.78
C HIS A 24 -9.57 -7.42 -4.30
N LEU A 25 -10.86 -7.21 -4.60
CA LEU A 25 -11.63 -6.08 -4.02
C LEU A 25 -11.81 -6.25 -2.51
N HIS A 26 -12.06 -7.47 -2.04
CA HIS A 26 -12.19 -7.77 -0.62
C HIS A 26 -10.83 -7.91 0.09
N ASN A 27 -9.76 -8.18 -0.65
CA ASN A 27 -8.40 -8.39 -0.14
C ASN A 27 -7.41 -7.47 -0.86
N PRO A 28 -7.47 -6.14 -0.62
CA PRO A 28 -6.64 -5.17 -1.34
C PRO A 28 -5.14 -5.30 -1.08
N THR A 29 -4.74 -6.05 -0.04
CA THR A 29 -3.34 -6.35 0.28
C THR A 29 -2.83 -7.62 -0.42
N ALA A 30 -3.73 -8.43 -0.99
CA ALA A 30 -3.34 -9.60 -1.78
C ALA A 30 -2.54 -9.16 -3.02
N PRO A 31 -1.49 -9.90 -3.40
CA PRO A 31 -0.72 -9.58 -4.58
C PRO A 31 -1.66 -9.66 -5.77
N ALA A 32 -1.91 -8.53 -6.42
CA ALA A 32 -2.69 -8.52 -7.65
C ALA A 32 -1.92 -9.26 -8.74
N PHE A 33 -0.61 -9.04 -8.82
CA PHE A 33 0.27 -9.55 -9.85
C PHE A 33 1.19 -10.65 -9.30
N VAL A 34 1.47 -11.64 -10.15
CA VAL A 34 2.47 -12.66 -9.87
C VAL A 34 3.85 -12.08 -10.19
N THR A 35 4.73 -12.10 -9.21
CA THR A 35 6.14 -11.73 -9.41
C THR A 35 6.89 -12.96 -9.89
N THR A 36 7.76 -12.84 -10.89
CA THR A 36 8.56 -13.95 -11.41
C THR A 36 10.03 -13.77 -11.05
N CYS A 37 10.72 -14.88 -10.81
CA CYS A 37 12.15 -14.87 -10.51
C CYS A 37 12.95 -14.58 -11.77
N TYR A 38 13.83 -13.57 -11.71
CA TYR A 38 14.71 -13.19 -12.81
C TYR A 38 15.64 -14.34 -13.25
N ILE A 39 16.07 -15.19 -12.31
CA ILE A 39 17.04 -16.26 -12.54
C ILE A 39 16.36 -17.53 -13.06
N CYS A 40 15.42 -18.11 -12.30
CA CYS A 40 14.79 -19.39 -12.67
C CYS A 40 13.50 -19.24 -13.48
N ARG A 41 12.98 -18.01 -13.66
CA ARG A 41 11.73 -17.70 -14.37
C ARG A 41 10.48 -18.35 -13.79
N LEU A 42 10.56 -18.89 -12.58
CA LEU A 42 9.42 -19.42 -11.82
C LEU A 42 8.73 -18.31 -11.03
N ASP A 43 7.45 -18.51 -10.74
CA ASP A 43 6.66 -17.63 -9.89
C ASP A 43 7.24 -17.57 -8.46
N ILE A 44 7.32 -16.36 -7.92
CA ILE A 44 7.73 -16.10 -6.54
C ILE A 44 6.48 -16.06 -5.68
N GLU A 45 6.41 -16.95 -4.70
CA GLU A 45 5.35 -16.90 -3.69
C GLU A 45 5.43 -15.61 -2.87
N ALA A 46 4.27 -15.07 -2.48
CA ALA A 46 4.18 -13.82 -1.73
C ALA A 46 5.00 -13.88 -0.42
N GLY A 47 5.96 -12.97 -0.26
CA GLY A 47 6.87 -12.93 0.89
C GLY A 47 8.02 -13.94 0.84
N GLN A 48 8.21 -14.66 -0.27
CA GLN A 48 9.30 -15.63 -0.45
C GLN A 48 10.30 -15.24 -1.55
N GLY A 49 10.54 -13.94 -1.70
CA GLY A 49 11.54 -13.45 -2.64
C GLY A 49 12.17 -12.14 -2.20
N TRP A 50 13.08 -11.70 -3.04
CA TRP A 50 13.98 -10.58 -2.82
C TRP A 50 13.87 -9.63 -3.99
N HIS A 51 13.64 -8.36 -3.70
CA HIS A 51 13.43 -7.31 -4.67
C HIS A 51 14.57 -6.29 -4.62
N CYS A 52 15.00 -5.79 -5.77
CA CYS A 52 15.87 -4.63 -5.84
C CYS A 52 15.04 -3.36 -6.05
N GLU A 53 15.10 -2.41 -5.12
CA GLU A 53 14.40 -1.13 -5.24
C GLU A 53 14.96 -0.19 -6.33
N ILE A 54 16.16 -0.49 -6.85
CA ILE A 54 16.87 0.34 -7.81
C ILE A 54 16.69 -0.20 -9.24
N CYS A 55 16.74 -1.52 -9.42
CA CYS A 55 16.63 -2.15 -10.73
C CYS A 55 15.18 -2.54 -11.00
N PRO A 56 14.56 -2.06 -12.10
CA PRO A 56 13.22 -2.47 -12.46
C PRO A 56 13.19 -3.97 -12.76
N GLU A 57 12.17 -4.66 -12.26
CA GLU A 57 11.89 -6.08 -12.54
C GLU A 57 12.99 -7.07 -12.10
N TYR A 58 13.85 -6.67 -11.15
CA TYR A 58 14.84 -7.57 -10.56
C TYR A 58 14.33 -8.18 -9.25
N ASP A 59 13.59 -9.28 -9.39
CA ASP A 59 13.06 -10.08 -8.30
C ASP A 59 13.68 -11.49 -8.32
N VAL A 60 14.06 -12.00 -7.16
CA VAL A 60 14.74 -13.30 -7.03
C VAL A 60 14.06 -14.13 -5.94
N CYS A 61 13.73 -15.39 -6.23
CA CYS A 61 13.16 -16.28 -5.22
C CYS A 61 14.20 -16.66 -4.14
N ASN A 62 13.73 -17.08 -2.96
CA ASN A 62 14.62 -17.53 -1.87
C ASN A 62 15.63 -18.60 -2.31
N ALA A 63 15.23 -19.56 -3.15
CA ALA A 63 16.11 -20.64 -3.61
C ALA A 63 17.28 -20.13 -4.46
N CYS A 64 17.02 -19.17 -5.38
CA CYS A 64 18.07 -18.56 -6.19
C CYS A 64 18.92 -17.59 -5.37
N TYR A 65 18.30 -16.84 -4.45
CA TYR A 65 19.03 -15.96 -3.54
C TYR A 65 19.99 -16.74 -2.63
N GLN A 66 19.59 -17.92 -2.12
CA GLN A 66 20.47 -18.76 -1.29
C GLN A 66 21.64 -19.39 -2.07
N LYS A 67 21.47 -19.66 -3.36
CA LYS A 67 22.51 -20.25 -4.22
C LYS A 67 23.60 -19.25 -4.56
N ASP A 68 23.19 -18.09 -5.08
CA ASP A 68 24.13 -17.12 -5.66
C ASP A 68 24.26 -15.85 -4.81
N GLY A 69 23.57 -15.77 -3.66
CA GLY A 69 23.66 -14.67 -2.68
C GLY A 69 23.23 -13.30 -3.18
N GLY A 70 22.75 -13.20 -4.42
CA GLY A 70 22.68 -11.91 -5.12
C GLY A 70 24.06 -11.29 -5.38
N ILE A 71 25.14 -12.08 -5.33
CA ILE A 71 26.54 -11.62 -5.40
C ILE A 71 26.82 -10.90 -6.72
N ASP A 72 26.20 -11.34 -7.81
CA ASP A 72 26.32 -10.71 -9.14
C ASP A 72 25.38 -9.49 -9.31
N HIS A 73 24.66 -9.07 -8.27
CA HIS A 73 23.82 -7.88 -8.32
C HIS A 73 24.42 -6.75 -7.46
N PRO A 74 24.76 -5.59 -8.05
CA PRO A 74 25.48 -4.52 -7.36
C PRO A 74 24.64 -3.77 -6.31
N HIS A 75 23.32 -3.98 -6.28
CA HIS A 75 22.42 -3.33 -5.34
C HIS A 75 21.95 -4.28 -4.24
N LYS A 76 21.70 -3.71 -3.06
CA LYS A 76 21.13 -4.47 -1.95
C LYS A 76 19.71 -4.91 -2.29
N LEU A 77 19.47 -6.20 -2.10
CA LEU A 77 18.16 -6.81 -2.21
C LEU A 77 17.41 -6.69 -0.88
N THR A 78 16.14 -6.30 -0.93
CA THR A 78 15.22 -6.26 0.22
C THR A 78 14.22 -7.39 0.10
N ASN A 79 13.82 -8.00 1.22
CA ASN A 79 12.85 -9.08 1.18
C ASN A 79 11.46 -8.52 0.80
N HIS A 80 10.72 -9.24 -0.04
CA HIS A 80 9.32 -8.88 -0.30
C HIS A 80 8.55 -8.88 1.02
N PRO A 81 7.86 -7.80 1.38
CA PRO A 81 7.09 -7.77 2.62
C PRO A 81 6.04 -8.89 2.58
N SER A 82 5.97 -9.66 3.67
CA SER A 82 4.99 -10.72 3.80
C SER A 82 3.56 -10.13 3.80
N MET A 83 2.57 -10.99 3.56
CA MET A 83 1.17 -10.59 3.68
C MET A 83 0.84 -10.03 5.07
N ALA A 84 1.42 -10.61 6.12
CA ALA A 84 1.25 -10.15 7.49
C ALA A 84 1.87 -8.76 7.71
N ASP A 85 3.05 -8.50 7.14
CA ASP A 85 3.71 -7.19 7.23
C ASP A 85 2.92 -6.11 6.49
N ARG A 86 2.40 -6.44 5.30
CA ARG A 86 1.53 -5.53 4.53
C ARG A 86 0.26 -5.19 5.29
N ASP A 87 -0.38 -6.19 5.90
CA ASP A 87 -1.57 -5.98 6.71
C ASP A 87 -1.28 -5.14 7.96
N ALA A 88 -0.14 -5.36 8.62
CA ALA A 88 0.30 -4.58 9.76
C ALA A 88 0.54 -3.12 9.38
N GLN A 89 1.31 -2.86 8.30
CA GLN A 89 1.54 -1.51 7.79
C GLN A 89 0.24 -0.81 7.40
N ASN A 90 -0.70 -1.51 6.76
CA ASN A 90 -1.98 -0.94 6.39
C ASN A 90 -2.85 -0.62 7.63
N LYS A 91 -2.84 -1.48 8.65
CA LYS A 91 -3.52 -1.21 9.93
C LYS A 91 -2.95 0.02 10.61
N GLU A 92 -1.63 0.15 10.67
CA GLU A 92 -0.94 1.31 11.24
C GLU A 92 -1.27 2.59 10.47
N ALA A 93 -1.14 2.57 9.14
CA ALA A 93 -1.50 3.70 8.28
C ALA A 93 -2.98 4.09 8.43
N ARG A 94 -3.89 3.11 8.61
CA ARG A 94 -5.30 3.37 8.90
C ARG A 94 -5.49 4.01 10.27
N GLN A 95 -4.79 3.54 11.30
CA GLN A 95 -4.85 4.13 12.64
C GLN A 95 -4.33 5.57 12.65
N LEU A 96 -3.22 5.84 11.97
CA LEU A 96 -2.67 7.19 11.81
C LEU A 96 -3.67 8.12 11.11
N ARG A 97 -4.31 7.66 10.03
CA ARG A 97 -5.36 8.43 9.34
C ARG A 97 -6.55 8.74 10.26
N VAL A 98 -7.03 7.75 11.03
CA VAL A 98 -8.13 7.97 11.99
C VAL A 98 -7.74 8.98 13.06
N LEU A 99 -6.51 8.92 13.57
CA LEU A 99 -6.01 9.83 14.59
C LEU A 99 -5.84 11.26 14.04
N GLN A 100 -5.34 11.40 12.81
CA GLN A 100 -5.27 12.69 12.12
C GLN A 100 -6.66 13.29 11.89
N LEU A 101 -7.63 12.49 11.45
CA LEU A 101 -9.01 12.94 11.27
C LEU A 101 -9.63 13.41 12.60
N ARG A 102 -9.42 12.69 13.71
CA ARG A 102 -9.89 13.12 15.03
C ARG A 102 -9.28 14.45 15.44
N LYS A 103 -7.95 14.62 15.32
CA LYS A 103 -7.28 15.90 15.62
C LYS A 103 -7.81 17.04 14.76
N MET A 104 -8.10 16.77 13.48
CA MET A 104 -8.68 17.76 12.58
C MET A 104 -10.10 18.16 13.02
N LEU A 105 -10.94 17.20 13.40
CA LEU A 105 -12.27 17.47 13.94
C LEU A 105 -12.21 18.28 15.23
N ASP A 106 -11.33 17.93 16.17
CA ASP A 106 -11.14 18.67 17.42
C ASP A 106 -10.72 20.12 17.16
N LEU A 107 -9.81 20.32 16.19
CA LEU A 107 -9.39 21.65 15.78
C LEU A 107 -10.54 22.46 15.16
N LEU A 108 -11.41 21.85 14.36
CA LEU A 108 -12.57 22.50 13.77
C LEU A 108 -13.61 22.90 14.83
N VAL A 109 -13.91 21.99 15.76
CA VAL A 109 -14.82 22.25 16.89
C VAL A 109 -14.26 23.37 17.76
N HIS A 110 -12.97 23.32 18.09
CA HIS A 110 -12.31 24.39 18.84
C HIS A 110 -12.38 25.73 18.10
N ALA A 111 -11.96 25.78 16.83
CA ALA A 111 -11.89 27.04 16.06
C ALA A 111 -13.26 27.70 15.86
N SER A 112 -14.34 26.93 15.77
CA SER A 112 -15.71 27.46 15.63
C SER A 112 -16.24 28.12 16.92
N GLN A 113 -15.80 27.65 18.09
CA GLN A 113 -16.24 28.17 19.39
C GLN A 113 -15.24 29.15 20.02
N CYS A 114 -13.98 29.11 19.59
CA CYS A 114 -12.89 29.90 20.16
C CYS A 114 -13.06 31.39 19.86
N ARG A 115 -13.22 32.21 20.90
CA ARG A 115 -13.33 33.67 20.79
C ARG A 115 -12.01 34.42 20.99
N SER A 116 -10.99 33.75 21.53
CA SER A 116 -9.69 34.38 21.82
C SER A 116 -8.99 34.86 20.53
N PRO A 117 -8.56 36.14 20.46
CA PRO A 117 -7.75 36.64 19.36
C PRO A 117 -6.31 36.10 19.41
N HIS A 118 -5.82 35.76 20.61
CA HIS A 118 -4.46 35.25 20.85
C HIS A 118 -4.46 33.78 21.26
N CYS A 119 -5.30 32.96 20.63
CA CYS A 119 -5.34 31.52 20.91
C CYS A 119 -3.99 30.85 20.60
N GLN A 120 -3.52 30.00 21.53
CA GLN A 120 -2.28 29.22 21.41
C GLN A 120 -2.52 27.81 20.85
N TYR A 121 -3.78 27.40 20.69
CA TYR A 121 -4.10 26.09 20.13
C TYR A 121 -3.55 25.98 18.70
N PRO A 122 -2.77 24.92 18.35
CA PRO A 122 -2.10 24.82 17.06
C PRO A 122 -3.06 24.99 15.90
N ASN A 123 -2.69 25.83 14.92
CA ASN A 123 -3.47 26.09 13.70
C ASN A 123 -4.89 26.68 13.90
N CYS A 124 -5.32 27.02 15.13
CA CYS A 124 -6.64 27.58 15.39
C CYS A 124 -6.89 28.88 14.61
N ARG A 125 -5.92 29.82 14.61
CA ARG A 125 -6.06 31.08 13.86
C ARG A 125 -6.24 30.87 12.35
N LYS A 126 -5.52 29.90 11.77
CA LYS A 126 -5.61 29.57 10.33
C LYS A 126 -7.00 29.05 9.99
N VAL A 127 -7.49 28.06 10.74
CA VAL A 127 -8.82 27.46 10.53
C VAL A 127 -9.94 28.46 10.79
N LYS A 128 -9.79 29.32 11.81
CA LYS A 128 -10.75 30.40 12.11
C LYS A 128 -10.85 31.43 10.98
N GLY A 129 -9.76 31.68 10.26
CA GLY A 129 -9.77 32.49 9.04
C GLY A 129 -10.67 31.91 7.95
N LEU A 130 -10.66 30.58 7.76
CA LEU A 130 -11.49 29.91 6.76
C LEU A 130 -12.98 30.12 7.00
N PHE A 131 -13.43 30.07 8.26
CA PHE A 131 -14.85 30.34 8.60
C PHE A 131 -15.29 31.78 8.33
N ARG A 132 -14.37 32.75 8.33
CA ARG A 132 -14.68 34.16 8.03
C ARG A 132 -14.84 34.46 6.55
N HIS A 133 -14.32 33.60 5.67
CA HIS A 133 -14.44 33.74 4.21
C HIS A 133 -15.65 32.98 3.64
N GLY A 134 -16.32 32.14 4.43
CA GLY A 134 -17.50 31.35 4.02
C GLY A 134 -18.85 31.99 4.37
N ILE A 135 -18.86 33.27 4.74
CA ILE A 135 -20.06 34.10 4.94
C ILE A 135 -20.06 35.19 3.86
#